data_AF-A0A3M1CAB2-F1
#
_entry.id   AF-A0A3M1CAB2-F1
#
_cell.length_a   1.000
_cell.length_b   1.000
_cell.length_c   1.000
_cell.angle_alpha   90.00
_cell.angle_beta   90.00
_cell.angle_gamma   90.00
#
_symmetry.space_group_name_H-M   'P 1'
#
loop_
_entity.id
_entity.type
_entity.pdbx_description
1 polymer ?
#
loop_
_entity_poly.entity_id
_entity_poly.type
_entity_poly.pdbx_seq_one_letter_code
_entity_poly.pdbx_strand_id
1 'polypeptide(L)'
;MYLQGSLQSVFDALYQMGIIDPVLEMDWQEALQNMPSKYPKLFEVVEVVNKNQPDVQKMILELERFDTETLKFLAMEVAREYADFHLRETLH
;
A
#
# COMPACT_ATOMS: atom_id res chain seq x y z
N MET A 1 0.08 -12.82 3.67
CA MET A 1 -0.27 -12.69 2.24
C MET A 1 0.55 -11.55 1.72
N TYR A 2 1.39 -11.81 0.72
CA TYR A 2 2.26 -10.81 0.09
C TYR A 2 1.53 -10.25 -1.13
N LEU A 3 1.78 -9.00 -1.49
CA LEU A 3 1.38 -8.47 -2.80
C LEU A 3 2.07 -9.32 -3.88
N GLN A 4 1.32 -10.27 -4.46
CA GLN A 4 1.86 -11.26 -5.38
C GLN A 4 2.17 -10.61 -6.73
N GLY A 5 3.41 -10.14 -6.93
CA GLY A 5 3.96 -9.80 -8.25
C GLY A 5 3.54 -8.45 -8.83
N SER A 6 2.84 -7.63 -8.07
CA SER A 6 2.17 -6.40 -8.54
C SER A 6 2.34 -5.23 -7.60
N LEU A 7 3.33 -5.33 -6.71
CA LEU A 7 3.75 -4.27 -5.81
C LEU A 7 4.01 -2.95 -6.56
N GLN A 8 4.61 -3.03 -7.75
CA GLN A 8 4.79 -1.89 -8.65
C GLN A 8 3.45 -1.27 -9.10
N SER A 9 2.47 -2.08 -9.52
CA SER A 9 1.17 -1.58 -9.96
C SER A 9 0.39 -0.89 -8.84
N VAL A 10 0.52 -1.39 -7.62
CA VAL A 10 -0.14 -0.82 -6.44
C VAL A 10 0.56 0.46 -6.00
N PHE A 11 1.89 0.47 -6.03
CA PHE A 11 2.66 1.69 -5.80
C PHE A 11 2.31 2.78 -6.83
N ASP A 12 2.26 2.44 -8.11
CA ASP A 12 1.91 3.38 -9.19
C ASP A 12 0.48 3.91 -9.03
N ALA A 13 -0.48 3.05 -8.67
CA ALA A 13 -1.84 3.49 -8.35
C ALA A 13 -1.88 4.49 -7.19
N LEU A 14 -1.19 4.19 -6.09
CA LEU A 14 -1.13 5.09 -4.92
C LEU A 14 -0.37 6.39 -5.21
N TYR A 15 0.63 6.32 -6.09
CA TYR A 15 1.37 7.48 -6.56
C TYR A 15 0.49 8.38 -7.43
N GLN A 16 -0.27 7.81 -8.37
CA GLN A 16 -1.24 8.54 -9.18
C GLN A 16 -2.34 9.19 -8.33
N MET A 17 -2.74 8.54 -7.23
CA MET A 17 -3.69 9.11 -6.26
C MET A 17 -3.10 10.22 -5.38
N GLY A 18 -1.79 10.50 -5.45
CA GLY A 18 -1.12 11.50 -4.62
C GLY A 18 -1.06 11.11 -3.13
N ILE A 19 -1.21 9.83 -2.82
CA ILE A 19 -1.17 9.31 -1.44
C ILE A 19 0.28 9.10 -0.97
N ILE A 20 1.22 8.90 -1.90
CA ILE A 20 2.64 8.67 -1.58
C ILE A 20 3.28 9.90 -0.93
N ASP A 21 3.07 11.12 -1.45
CA ASP A 21 3.63 12.35 -0.91
C ASP A 21 3.35 12.56 0.60
N PRO A 22 2.09 12.53 1.09
CA PRO A 22 1.82 12.69 2.52
C PRO A 22 2.30 11.51 3.37
N VAL A 23 2.64 10.38 2.76
CA VAL A 23 3.25 9.23 3.44
C VAL A 23 4.76 9.40 3.58
N LEU A 24 5.43 10.01 2.62
CA LEU A 24 6.85 10.34 2.74
C LEU A 24 7.10 11.41 3.81
N GLU A 25 6.15 12.35 3.97
CA GLU A 25 6.23 13.45 4.92
C GLU A 25 5.75 13.08 6.34
N MET A 26 5.13 11.91 6.55
CA MET A 26 4.61 11.52 7.87
C MET A 26 5.66 10.81 8.73
N ASP A 27 5.49 10.88 10.05
CA ASP A 27 6.27 10.09 10.99
C ASP A 27 5.77 8.63 11.01
N TRP A 28 6.52 7.74 10.34
CA TRP A 28 6.13 6.33 10.21
C TRP A 28 6.08 5.65 11.57
N GLN A 29 6.94 6.04 12.52
CA GLN A 29 6.91 5.48 13.87
C GLN A 29 5.60 5.79 14.60
N GLU A 30 5.11 7.02 14.50
CA GLU A 30 3.87 7.44 15.15
C GLU A 30 2.65 6.78 14.48
N ALA A 31 2.65 6.69 13.14
CA ALA A 31 1.61 6.00 12.40
C ALA A 31 1.56 4.50 12.75
N LEU A 32 2.73 3.83 12.84
CA LEU A 32 2.83 2.42 13.21
C LEU A 32 2.39 2.15 14.67
N GLN A 33 2.60 3.09 15.59
CA GLN A 33 2.10 2.94 16.97
C GLN A 33 0.57 3.00 17.06
N ASN A 34 -0.08 3.74 16.16
CA ASN A 34 -1.55 3.81 16.05
C ASN A 34 -2.16 2.65 15.23
N MET A 35 -1.32 1.75 14.71
CA MET A 35 -1.68 0.68 13.79
C MET A 35 -2.45 -0.53 14.35
N PRO A 36 -2.37 -0.94 15.65
CA PRO A 36 -2.97 -2.20 16.12
C PRO A 36 -4.47 -2.31 15.83
N SER A 37 -5.19 -1.19 15.77
CA SER A 37 -6.63 -1.14 15.53
C SER A 37 -7.03 -1.19 14.05
N LYS A 38 -6.10 -0.93 13.11
CA LYS A 38 -6.39 -0.78 11.67
C LYS A 38 -5.89 -1.94 10.80
N TYR A 39 -5.19 -2.91 11.39
CA TYR A 39 -4.75 -4.15 10.72
C TYR A 39 -5.84 -4.90 9.92
N PRO A 40 -7.09 -5.06 10.43
CA PRO A 40 -8.12 -5.78 9.69
C PRO A 40 -8.53 -5.08 8.38
N LYS A 41 -8.63 -3.74 8.41
CA LYS A 41 -8.97 -2.95 7.22
C LYS A 41 -7.87 -3.00 6.17
N LEU A 42 -6.60 -2.99 6.61
CA LEU A 42 -5.46 -3.09 5.70
C LEU A 42 -5.45 -4.44 4.97
N PHE A 43 -5.78 -5.52 5.67
CA PHE A 43 -5.91 -6.85 5.07
C PHE A 43 -6.99 -6.90 3.99
N GLU A 44 -8.16 -6.31 4.27
CA GLU A 44 -9.27 -6.24 3.33
C GLU A 44 -8.89 -5.46 2.07
N VAL A 45 -8.20 -4.33 2.22
CA VAL A 45 -7.72 -3.51 1.10
C VAL A 45 -6.71 -4.27 0.24
N VAL A 46 -5.75 -4.97 0.87
CA VAL A 46 -4.77 -5.79 0.15
C VAL A 46 -5.46 -6.93 -0.60
N GLU A 47 -6.50 -7.55 -0.04
CA GLU A 47 -7.31 -8.55 -0.75
C GLU A 47 -8.06 -7.96 -1.94
N VAL A 48 -8.66 -6.77 -1.80
CA VAL A 48 -9.34 -6.06 -2.90
C VAL A 48 -8.36 -5.74 -4.01
N VAL A 49 -7.16 -5.28 -3.65
CA VAL A 49 -6.06 -5.00 -4.58
C VAL A 49 -5.64 -6.26 -5.33
N ASN A 50 -5.46 -7.39 -4.63
CA ASN A 50 -5.07 -8.65 -5.26
C ASN A 50 -6.20 -9.22 -6.16
N LYS A 51 -7.47 -9.04 -5.80
CA LYS A 51 -8.63 -9.54 -6.56
C LYS A 51 -8.93 -8.74 -7.83
N ASN A 52 -8.58 -7.45 -7.86
CA ASN A 52 -8.87 -6.57 -8.99
C ASN A 52 -7.74 -6.51 -10.05
N GLN A 53 -6.70 -7.30 -9.90
CA GLN A 53 -5.65 -7.40 -10.91
C GLN A 53 -6.10 -8.21 -12.14
N PRO A 54 -5.70 -7.82 -13.36
CA PRO A 54 -4.69 -6.81 -13.71
C PRO A 54 -5.22 -5.36 -13.93
N ASP A 55 -6.47 -5.07 -13.55
CA ASP A 55 -7.18 -3.85 -13.94
C ASP A 55 -6.95 -2.69 -12.95
N VAL A 56 -5.83 -1.99 -13.11
CA VAL A 56 -5.38 -0.89 -12.22
C VAL A 56 -6.44 0.20 -12.05
N GLN A 57 -7.21 0.51 -13.09
CA GLN A 57 -8.28 1.52 -13.03
C GLN A 57 -9.41 1.12 -12.07
N LYS A 58 -9.84 -0.15 -12.12
CA LYS A 58 -10.80 -0.69 -11.15
C LYS A 58 -10.25 -0.74 -9.74
N MET A 59 -8.97 -1.06 -9.61
CA MET A 59 -8.29 -1.06 -8.32
C MET A 59 -8.27 0.34 -7.69
N ILE A 60 -7.91 1.38 -8.45
CA ILE A 60 -7.95 2.77 -7.99
C ILE A 60 -9.37 3.16 -7.55
N LEU A 61 -10.38 2.82 -8.37
CA LEU A 61 -11.78 3.08 -8.04
C LEU A 61 -12.21 2.42 -6.72
N GLU A 62 -11.81 1.18 -6.47
CA GLU A 62 -12.11 0.49 -5.21
C GLU A 62 -11.29 1.07 -4.05
N LEU A 63 -10.04 1.47 -4.29
CA LEU A 63 -9.17 2.14 -3.32
C LEU A 63 -9.74 3.50 -2.90
N GLU A 64 -10.31 4.28 -3.82
CA GLU A 64 -10.99 5.56 -3.52
C GLU A 64 -12.18 5.41 -2.56
N ARG A 65 -12.75 4.21 -2.43
CA ARG A 65 -13.86 3.94 -1.50
C ARG A 65 -13.39 3.81 -0.05
N PHE A 66 -12.09 3.67 0.17
CA PHE A 66 -11.49 3.59 1.50
C PHE A 66 -11.08 4.96 2.02
N ASP A 67 -11.07 5.09 3.35
CA ASP A 67 -10.60 6.29 4.03
C ASP A 67 -9.14 6.60 3.63
N THR A 68 -8.82 7.89 3.47
CA THR A 68 -7.46 8.35 3.14
C THR A 68 -6.42 7.85 4.13
N GLU A 69 -6.78 7.70 5.42
CA GLU A 69 -5.90 7.09 6.41
C GLU A 69 -5.55 5.64 6.04
N THR A 70 -6.54 4.84 5.65
CA THR A 70 -6.33 3.44 5.25
C THR A 70 -5.43 3.35 4.02
N LEU A 71 -5.61 4.25 3.05
CA LEU A 71 -4.75 4.34 1.88
C LEU A 71 -3.31 4.74 2.22
N LYS A 72 -3.13 5.68 3.16
CA LYS A 72 -1.80 6.05 3.67
C LYS A 72 -1.10 4.86 4.33
N PHE A 73 -1.83 4.06 5.12
CA PHE A 73 -1.28 2.84 5.72
C PHE A 73 -0.91 1.80 4.66
N LEU A 74 -1.76 1.60 3.65
CA LEU A 74 -1.44 0.72 2.53
C LEU A 74 -0.16 1.17 1.83
N ALA A 75 -0.02 2.46 1.54
CA ALA A 75 1.17 3.03 0.93
C ALA A 75 2.44 2.82 1.77
N MET A 76 2.37 2.95 3.11
CA MET A 76 3.50 2.62 3.97
C MET A 76 3.89 1.14 3.89
N GLU A 77 2.93 0.22 3.96
CA GLU A 77 3.21 -1.21 3.89
C GLU A 77 3.76 -1.62 2.52
N VAL A 78 3.20 -1.06 1.44
CA VAL A 78 3.71 -1.24 0.08
C VAL A 78 5.13 -0.69 -0.06
N ALA A 79 5.40 0.52 0.46
CA ALA A 79 6.75 1.12 0.40
C ALA A 79 7.76 0.31 1.22
N ARG A 80 7.37 -0.19 2.39
CA ARG A 80 8.18 -1.05 3.24
C ARG A 80 8.49 -2.38 2.55
N GLU A 81 7.48 -3.08 2.04
CA GLU A 81 7.68 -4.31 1.27
C GLU A 81 8.53 -4.07 0.02
N TYR A 82 8.36 -2.92 -0.65
CA TYR A 82 9.10 -2.58 -1.86
C TYR A 82 10.57 -2.36 -1.56
N ALA A 83 10.87 -1.60 -0.50
CA ALA A 83 12.23 -1.41 -0.02
C ALA A 83 12.87 -2.74 0.39
N ASP A 84 12.15 -3.60 1.10
CA ASP A 84 12.63 -4.92 1.55
C ASP A 84 12.89 -5.87 0.36
N PHE A 85 12.00 -5.86 -0.65
CA PHE A 85 12.14 -6.64 -1.87
C PHE A 85 13.36 -6.21 -2.69
N HIS A 86 13.52 -4.91 -2.92
CA HIS A 86 14.71 -4.34 -3.60
C HIS A 86 16.01 -4.62 -2.85
N LEU A 87 16.00 -4.55 -1.51
CA LEU A 87 17.16 -4.89 -0.68
C LEU A 87 17.58 -6.36 -0.86
N ARG A 88 16.62 -7.28 -0.98
CA ARG A 88 16.90 -8.71 -1.21
C ARG A 88 17.37 -8.98 -2.63
N GLU A 89 16.85 -8.29 -3.65
CA GLU A 89 17.36 -8.41 -5.02
C GLU A 89 18.79 -7.88 -5.16
N THR A 90 19.15 -6.83 -4.42
CA THR A 90 20.50 -6.22 -4.51
C THR A 90 21.58 -7.06 -3.80
N LEU A 91 21.20 -7.99 -2.93
CA LEU A 91 22.13 -8.83 -2.16
C LEU A 91 22.44 -10.20 -2.81
N HIS A 92 21.97 -10.45 -4.04
CA HIS A 92 22.19 -11.71 -4.76
C HIS A 92 23.01 -11.57 -6.04
#